data_AF-A0AAE1LQP4-F1
#
_entry.id   AF-A0AAE1LQP4-F1
#
_cell.length_a   1.000
_cell.length_b   1.000
_cell.length_c   1.000
_cell.angle_alpha   90.00
_cell.angle_beta   90.00
_cell.angle_gamma   90.00
#
_symmetry.space_group_name_H-M   'P 1'
#
loop_
_entity.id
_entity.type
_entity.pdbx_description
1 polymer ?
#
loop_
_entity_poly.entity_id
_entity_poly.type
_entity_poly.pdbx_seq_one_letter_code
_entity_poly.pdbx_strand_id
1 'polypeptide(L)'
;MEGLPLLPGYSFRDPTKTKHHISHAFDFINGYRIPKTNPNIVGPGKYPKDVDSIGHFSATPSVRYDPSLTYGRVQNYPFKQFLPHYAQYRGKSLCFRAYFKQSIHESPDEHYRVRKVNIVYFLEDDTISVIEPSVNNAGFAQGKLVRRSKIPKDIGGQYYHWKDFDVGIDVSFYSTVYHIVDSDIFTREFMQSNGIDMGPPEEMPEDPYIKKRSEKLPLTTMKTPTVDDKLRRFLEYDGKILRFYAIWEDDSELGEKRELIIRYYLADDCVEVGEVHKKNDGRDPFPLLLHKTKVPKNWKEVPLTYPSIYRELTEEEVEEFYSPKDFLVGDTVFLFARRLFIYDCDPFTRNYYRECLNIEQKPKIQVTFPTPTLPQHPHPPHTGIGTTEDTIQNVLRVIPKAPKKDVIRMLHNANKKLRYTAVLDKVHPEDEQRSFVLIYYLSNGELEIMEPPQRNSGYTFTRFLRPTHIAKPNTDRDDPEFYTPADFYIGAMITVFEHRFLITGADLAVYRYMQANPDKFPESTINNVRNYMVQQGYLREEIEDRTKLNLKAETKECLDVACCDPCTDPPPAQQEMGDYRPFGMKKFEDDCISVQNVPQHFN
;
A
#
# COMPACT_ATOMS: atom_id res chain seq x y z
N MET A 1 85.31 -20.16 95.71
CA MET A 1 86.77 -19.89 95.71
C MET A 1 86.95 -18.41 95.47
N GLU A 2 86.84 -17.60 96.52
CA GLU A 2 87.07 -16.15 96.44
C GLU A 2 88.43 -15.83 97.05
N GLY A 3 89.18 -14.92 96.42
CA GLY A 3 90.51 -14.49 96.91
C GLY A 3 91.74 -15.23 96.34
N LEU A 4 91.59 -16.18 95.40
CA LEU A 4 92.74 -16.74 94.68
C LEU A 4 93.20 -15.82 93.52
N PRO A 5 94.51 -15.59 93.34
CA PRO A 5 95.02 -14.78 92.23
C PRO A 5 94.88 -15.53 90.89
N LEU A 6 94.55 -14.82 89.82
CA LEU A 6 94.37 -15.35 88.46
C LEU A 6 95.72 -15.65 87.75
N LEU A 7 96.65 -16.26 88.46
CA LEU A 7 97.95 -16.70 87.93
C LEU A 7 97.84 -18.10 87.29
N PRO A 8 98.64 -18.41 86.25
CA PRO A 8 98.68 -19.74 85.66
C PRO A 8 98.95 -20.82 86.73
N GLY A 9 98.07 -21.82 86.80
CA GLY A 9 98.13 -22.89 87.80
C GLY A 9 97.10 -22.79 88.94
N TYR A 10 96.59 -21.59 89.24
CA TYR A 10 95.53 -21.39 90.25
C TYR A 10 94.10 -21.44 89.68
N SER A 11 93.95 -21.81 88.40
CA SER A 11 92.67 -21.99 87.71
C SER A 11 92.27 -23.47 87.62
N PHE A 12 91.16 -23.85 88.24
CA PHE A 12 90.61 -25.20 88.11
C PHE A 12 89.77 -25.32 86.83
N ARG A 13 90.08 -26.31 85.98
CA ARG A 13 89.23 -26.66 84.84
C ARG A 13 88.13 -27.61 85.32
N ASP A 14 86.88 -27.21 85.15
CA ASP A 14 85.72 -28.06 85.42
C ASP A 14 85.57 -29.12 84.30
N PRO A 15 85.78 -30.42 84.58
CA PRO A 15 85.69 -31.47 83.57
C PRO A 15 84.23 -31.81 83.17
N THR A 16 83.22 -31.29 83.87
CA THR A 16 81.80 -31.53 83.55
C THR A 16 81.28 -30.63 82.42
N LYS A 17 82.01 -29.58 82.05
CA LYS A 17 81.60 -28.62 81.03
C LYS A 17 81.78 -29.18 79.61
N THR A 18 80.69 -29.71 79.05
CA THR A 18 80.66 -30.35 77.72
C THR A 18 80.14 -29.44 76.58
N LYS A 19 79.64 -28.24 76.88
CA LYS A 19 79.03 -27.33 75.90
C LYS A 19 79.85 -26.03 75.77
N HIS A 20 80.31 -25.73 74.56
CA HIS A 20 81.18 -24.57 74.26
C HIS A 20 80.65 -23.65 73.15
N HIS A 21 79.38 -23.78 72.75
CA HIS A 21 78.79 -22.95 71.70
C HIS A 21 78.78 -21.46 72.08
N ILE A 22 79.11 -20.60 71.12
CA ILE A 22 79.24 -19.14 71.29
C ILE A 22 77.92 -18.48 70.84
N SER A 23 77.41 -17.53 71.62
CA SER A 23 76.24 -16.73 71.23
C SER A 23 76.61 -15.66 70.21
N HIS A 24 75.79 -15.47 69.16
CA HIS A 24 76.03 -14.47 68.13
C HIS A 24 75.79 -13.04 68.66
N ALA A 25 76.89 -12.36 69.05
CA ALA A 25 76.87 -11.06 69.72
C ALA A 25 76.83 -9.84 68.76
N PHE A 26 77.20 -10.03 67.49
CA PHE A 26 77.23 -8.98 66.47
C PHE A 26 76.49 -9.48 65.23
N ASP A 27 75.43 -8.81 64.81
CA ASP A 27 74.70 -9.14 63.58
C ASP A 27 74.89 -8.06 62.51
N PHE A 28 74.66 -8.43 61.25
CA PHE A 28 74.49 -7.49 60.15
C PHE A 28 73.02 -7.45 59.72
N ILE A 29 72.41 -6.28 59.78
CA ILE A 29 71.03 -6.05 59.31
C ILE A 29 71.06 -4.89 58.32
N ASN A 30 70.54 -5.12 57.11
CA ASN A 30 70.47 -4.14 56.02
C ASN A 30 71.80 -3.43 55.71
N GLY A 31 72.93 -4.16 55.82
CA GLY A 31 74.28 -3.64 55.56
C GLY A 31 74.97 -2.99 56.78
N TYR A 32 74.28 -2.82 57.91
CA TYR A 32 74.84 -2.19 59.11
C TYR A 32 75.23 -3.23 60.17
N ARG A 33 76.40 -3.02 60.79
CA ARG A 33 76.88 -3.82 61.94
C ARG A 33 76.15 -3.39 63.21
N ILE A 34 75.46 -4.32 63.89
CA ILE A 34 74.67 -4.05 65.09
C ILE A 34 75.17 -4.98 66.22
N PRO A 35 75.80 -4.45 67.29
CA PRO A 35 76.05 -5.23 68.48
C PRO A 35 74.74 -5.46 69.23
N LYS A 36 74.48 -6.69 69.64
CA LYS A 36 73.45 -6.95 70.66
C LYS A 36 73.92 -6.37 71.99
N THR A 37 72.98 -5.99 72.85
CA THR A 37 73.25 -5.56 74.23
C THR A 37 72.47 -6.45 75.20
N ASN A 38 72.93 -6.52 76.46
CA ASN A 38 72.37 -7.42 77.48
C ASN A 38 70.87 -7.11 77.73
N PRO A 39 70.05 -8.12 78.10
CA PRO A 39 70.42 -9.35 78.83
C PRO A 39 70.68 -10.60 77.97
N ASN A 40 70.56 -10.54 76.64
CA ASN A 40 70.52 -11.73 75.80
C ASN A 40 71.89 -12.31 75.34
N ILE A 41 73.02 -11.76 75.81
CA ILE A 41 74.36 -12.28 75.44
C ILE A 41 74.92 -13.13 76.58
N VAL A 42 74.71 -14.43 76.47
CA VAL A 42 75.19 -15.44 77.42
C VAL A 42 76.68 -15.78 77.16
N GLY A 43 77.41 -16.30 78.15
CA GLY A 43 78.78 -16.78 77.97
C GLY A 43 78.87 -18.10 77.18
N PRO A 44 80.09 -18.54 76.77
CA PRO A 44 80.28 -19.78 76.02
C PRO A 44 79.67 -21.00 76.73
N GLY A 45 78.78 -21.70 76.02
CA GLY A 45 77.98 -22.80 76.54
C GLY A 45 76.67 -22.42 77.22
N LYS A 46 76.20 -21.18 77.09
CA LYS A 46 75.07 -20.57 77.84
C LYS A 46 75.29 -20.46 79.35
N TYR A 47 76.54 -20.31 79.78
CA TYR A 47 76.85 -19.96 81.18
C TYR A 47 76.59 -18.45 81.41
N PRO A 48 75.89 -18.04 82.48
CA PRO A 48 75.76 -16.63 82.84
C PRO A 48 77.15 -16.01 83.05
N LYS A 49 77.30 -14.71 82.75
CA LYS A 49 78.58 -14.01 82.96
C LYS A 49 78.62 -13.45 84.38
N ASP A 50 79.81 -13.29 84.94
CA ASP A 50 79.98 -12.74 86.29
C ASP A 50 79.40 -11.32 86.44
N VAL A 51 79.34 -10.56 85.34
CA VAL A 51 78.72 -9.22 85.26
C VAL A 51 77.18 -9.26 85.41
N ASP A 52 76.55 -10.40 85.18
CA ASP A 52 75.10 -10.61 85.37
C ASP A 52 74.77 -11.05 86.81
N SER A 53 75.77 -11.14 87.70
CA SER A 53 75.58 -11.48 89.11
C SER A 53 75.07 -10.28 89.94
N ILE A 54 74.39 -10.58 91.05
CA ILE A 54 73.75 -9.58 91.93
C ILE A 54 74.74 -8.53 92.45
N GLY A 55 76.03 -8.86 92.58
CA GLY A 55 77.08 -7.94 93.02
C GLY A 55 77.34 -6.75 92.08
N HIS A 56 76.87 -6.79 90.83
CA HIS A 56 77.03 -5.71 89.84
C HIS A 56 75.71 -5.01 89.46
N PHE A 57 74.63 -5.25 90.21
CA PHE A 57 73.32 -4.63 89.95
C PHE A 57 73.27 -3.16 90.41
N SER A 58 73.73 -2.23 89.58
CA SER A 58 73.51 -0.80 89.82
C SER A 58 72.05 -0.43 89.53
N ALA A 59 71.27 -0.16 90.58
CA ALA A 59 69.91 0.36 90.44
C ALA A 59 69.93 1.70 89.66
N THR A 60 69.25 1.75 88.52
CA THR A 60 69.15 2.98 87.72
C THR A 60 68.17 3.97 88.39
N PRO A 61 68.53 5.24 88.57
CA PRO A 61 67.63 6.23 89.12
C PRO A 61 66.46 6.48 88.15
N SER A 62 65.24 6.41 88.68
CA SER A 62 64.02 6.81 87.97
C SER A 62 64.06 8.29 87.62
N VAL A 63 63.53 8.65 86.44
CA VAL A 63 63.50 10.00 85.86
C VAL A 63 64.84 10.47 85.28
N ARG A 64 65.10 10.11 84.03
CA ARG A 64 65.92 10.93 83.13
C ARG A 64 65.03 11.93 82.42
N TYR A 65 65.43 13.20 82.43
CA TYR A 65 64.77 14.29 81.69
C TYR A 65 64.81 14.01 80.18
N ASP A 66 63.65 14.00 79.52
CA ASP A 66 63.53 13.83 78.07
C ASP A 66 63.54 15.21 77.38
N PRO A 67 64.62 15.61 76.68
CA PRO A 67 64.70 16.92 76.03
C PRO A 67 63.69 17.10 74.88
N SER A 68 63.04 16.03 74.41
CA SER A 68 61.97 16.14 73.40
C SER A 68 60.68 16.77 73.95
N LEU A 69 60.53 16.89 75.27
CA LEU A 69 59.46 17.65 75.91
C LEU A 69 59.67 19.18 75.83
N THR A 70 60.91 19.64 75.68
CA THR A 70 61.24 21.09 75.68
C THR A 70 61.34 21.67 74.27
N TYR A 71 61.88 20.90 73.33
CA TYR A 71 62.18 21.36 71.97
C TYR A 71 61.39 20.62 70.87
N GLY A 72 60.49 19.72 71.27
CA GLY A 72 59.80 18.80 70.36
C GLY A 72 60.69 17.65 69.89
N ARG A 73 60.07 16.62 69.32
CA ARG A 73 60.81 15.51 68.67
C ARG A 73 61.30 15.97 67.31
N VAL A 74 62.62 16.02 67.12
CA VAL A 74 63.24 16.22 65.81
C VAL A 74 62.74 15.11 64.87
N GLN A 75 62.24 15.50 63.69
CA GLN A 75 61.88 14.56 62.64
C GLN A 75 63.11 13.75 62.24
N ASN A 76 63.11 12.44 62.57
CA ASN A 76 64.12 11.52 62.08
C ASN A 76 63.89 11.33 60.57
N TYR A 77 64.58 12.11 59.74
CA TYR A 77 64.60 11.88 58.30
C TYR A 77 65.07 10.44 58.04
N PRO A 78 64.25 9.57 57.42
CA PRO A 78 64.68 8.22 57.11
C PRO A 78 65.86 8.29 56.14
N PHE A 79 66.95 7.60 56.46
CA PHE A 79 68.10 7.52 55.56
C PHE A 79 67.63 6.95 54.22
N LYS A 80 67.72 7.77 53.16
CA LYS A 80 67.25 7.38 51.83
C LYS A 80 68.07 6.18 51.37
N GLN A 81 67.41 5.06 51.11
CA GLN A 81 68.05 3.84 50.64
C GLN A 81 68.81 4.13 49.35
N PHE A 82 70.10 3.76 49.30
CA PHE A 82 70.90 3.90 48.10
C PHE A 82 70.42 2.89 47.05
N LEU A 83 69.88 3.38 45.94
CA LEU A 83 69.58 2.59 44.75
C LEU A 83 70.70 2.81 43.73
N PRO A 84 71.29 1.73 43.15
CA PRO A 84 72.28 1.88 42.10
C PRO A 84 71.62 2.38 40.80
N HIS A 85 72.43 3.06 39.95
CA HIS A 85 71.96 3.75 38.74
C HIS A 85 71.04 2.91 37.85
N TYR A 86 71.47 1.69 37.50
CA TYR A 86 70.71 0.77 36.66
C TYR A 86 69.34 0.40 37.27
N ALA A 87 69.23 0.33 38.61
CA ALA A 87 67.97 0.03 39.28
C ALA A 87 67.05 1.27 39.38
N GLN A 88 67.61 2.47 39.53
CA GLN A 88 66.86 3.73 39.55
C GLN A 88 66.23 4.08 38.19
N TYR A 89 66.92 3.71 37.11
CA TYR A 89 66.53 4.01 35.72
C TYR A 89 66.09 2.81 34.90
N ARG A 90 65.91 1.64 35.52
CA ARG A 90 65.44 0.43 34.85
C ARG A 90 64.16 0.68 34.05
N GLY A 91 64.21 0.43 32.75
CA GLY A 91 63.08 0.63 31.85
C GLY A 91 62.68 2.09 31.56
N LYS A 92 63.45 3.08 32.04
CA LYS A 92 63.26 4.50 31.68
C LYS A 92 64.13 4.86 30.49
N SER A 93 63.54 5.47 29.49
CA SER A 93 64.21 5.94 28.28
C SER A 93 63.68 7.28 27.84
N LEU A 94 64.56 8.15 27.37
CA LEU A 94 64.20 9.39 26.71
C LEU A 94 63.97 9.12 25.23
N CYS A 95 62.95 9.74 24.66
CA CYS A 95 62.58 9.62 23.26
C CYS A 95 62.53 11.01 22.61
N PHE A 96 63.30 11.18 21.54
CA PHE A 96 63.36 12.39 20.71
C PHE A 96 62.91 12.04 19.30
N ARG A 97 62.04 12.88 18.73
CA ARG A 97 61.59 12.77 17.34
C ARG A 97 62.52 13.62 16.50
N ALA A 98 63.12 13.01 15.50
CA ALA A 98 64.10 13.62 14.63
C ALA A 98 63.82 13.26 13.17
N TYR A 99 64.53 13.89 12.24
CA TYR A 99 64.58 13.45 10.85
C TYR A 99 66.00 13.57 10.30
N PHE A 100 66.24 12.88 9.18
CA PHE A 100 67.38 13.16 8.33
C PHE A 100 66.95 13.19 6.86
N LYS A 101 67.67 13.97 6.04
CA LYS A 101 67.44 14.05 4.60
C LYS A 101 68.34 13.06 3.90
N GLN A 102 67.76 12.14 3.12
CA GLN A 102 68.49 11.20 2.29
C GLN A 102 68.44 11.66 0.84
N SER A 103 69.58 12.01 0.24
CA SER A 103 69.69 12.34 -1.18
C SER A 103 69.40 11.13 -2.06
N ILE A 104 68.67 11.34 -3.15
CA ILE A 104 68.35 10.30 -4.14
C ILE A 104 68.79 10.79 -5.51
N HIS A 105 69.44 9.90 -6.26
CA HIS A 105 69.85 10.14 -7.62
C HIS A 105 68.92 9.35 -8.57
N GLU A 106 68.71 9.86 -9.78
CA GLU A 106 68.05 9.16 -10.90
C GLU A 106 66.54 8.83 -10.71
N SER A 107 65.84 9.45 -9.75
CA SER A 107 64.37 9.35 -9.64
C SER A 107 63.66 10.49 -10.38
N PRO A 108 62.60 10.22 -11.18
CA PRO A 108 61.82 11.27 -11.85
C PRO A 108 60.87 12.01 -10.90
N ASP A 109 60.51 11.42 -9.76
CA ASP A 109 59.52 11.97 -8.84
C ASP A 109 60.12 12.83 -7.70
N GLU A 110 61.38 12.59 -7.31
CA GLU A 110 62.01 13.16 -6.12
C GLU A 110 63.53 13.35 -6.24
N HIS A 111 64.11 14.29 -5.48
CA HIS A 111 65.56 14.53 -5.40
C HIS A 111 66.14 14.18 -4.02
N TYR A 112 65.29 14.12 -2.99
CA TYR A 112 65.63 13.71 -1.64
C TYR A 112 64.36 13.19 -0.93
N ARG A 113 64.54 12.32 0.06
CA ARG A 113 63.48 11.89 1.00
C ARG A 113 63.76 12.43 2.40
N VAL A 114 62.69 12.60 3.17
CA VAL A 114 62.73 13.02 4.58
C VAL A 114 62.39 11.81 5.44
N ARG A 115 63.41 11.16 6.01
CA ARG A 115 63.23 9.97 6.85
C ARG A 115 63.07 10.39 8.31
N LYS A 116 61.85 10.18 8.81
CA LYS A 116 61.40 10.50 10.17
C LYS A 116 61.86 9.38 11.10
N VAL A 117 62.48 9.69 12.24
CA VAL A 117 63.05 8.70 13.15
C VAL A 117 62.83 9.08 14.61
N ASN A 118 62.81 8.09 15.49
CA ASN A 118 62.81 8.27 16.94
C ASN A 118 64.19 7.85 17.48
N ILE A 119 64.89 8.79 18.11
CA ILE A 119 66.14 8.55 18.84
C ILE A 119 65.75 8.21 20.29
N VAL A 120 66.10 7.01 20.74
CA VAL A 120 65.79 6.51 22.08
C VAL A 120 67.08 6.36 22.87
N TYR A 121 67.20 7.13 23.96
CA TYR A 121 68.31 7.09 24.92
C TYR A 121 67.88 6.32 26.17
N PHE A 122 68.59 5.24 26.52
CA PHE A 122 68.29 4.42 27.69
C PHE A 122 69.06 4.92 28.92
N LEU A 123 68.33 5.40 29.93
CA LEU A 123 68.92 5.97 31.16
C LEU A 123 69.54 4.90 32.08
N GLU A 124 69.27 3.61 31.84
CA GLU A 124 69.81 2.50 32.61
C GLU A 124 71.33 2.32 32.41
N ASP A 125 71.79 2.49 31.16
CA ASP A 125 73.13 2.12 30.71
C ASP A 125 73.77 3.12 29.72
N ASP A 126 73.21 4.32 29.54
CA ASP A 126 73.67 5.39 28.62
C ASP A 126 73.80 4.95 27.15
N THR A 127 72.93 4.04 26.68
CA THR A 127 72.94 3.57 25.29
C THR A 127 71.89 4.28 24.45
N ILE A 128 72.15 4.37 23.15
CA ILE A 128 71.27 5.01 22.16
C ILE A 128 70.83 3.98 21.12
N SER A 129 69.59 4.09 20.65
CA SER A 129 69.12 3.42 19.44
C SER A 129 68.28 4.37 18.59
N VAL A 130 68.33 4.22 17.27
CA VAL A 130 67.54 5.03 16.33
C VAL A 130 66.58 4.11 15.58
N ILE A 131 65.29 4.44 15.64
CA ILE A 131 64.19 3.62 15.14
C ILE A 131 63.30 4.47 14.24
N GLU A 132 63.22 4.11 12.96
CA GLU A 132 62.25 4.65 12.03
C GLU A 132 60.87 3.98 12.25
N PRO A 133 59.78 4.75 12.45
CA PRO A 133 58.44 4.19 12.54
C PRO A 133 58.00 3.62 11.19
N SER A 134 57.20 2.56 11.20
CA SER A 134 56.71 1.95 9.97
C SER A 134 55.65 2.84 9.31
N VAL A 135 55.78 3.02 7.99
CA VAL A 135 54.86 3.78 7.14
C VAL A 135 54.41 2.89 6.00
N ASN A 136 53.10 2.71 5.87
CA ASN A 136 52.52 1.87 4.82
C ASN A 136 52.99 2.33 3.42
N ASN A 137 53.40 1.38 2.59
CA ASN A 137 53.86 1.61 1.21
C ASN A 137 55.11 2.50 1.06
N ALA A 138 55.97 2.62 2.09
CA ALA A 138 57.22 3.39 2.03
C ALA A 138 58.20 2.93 0.93
N GLY A 139 58.18 1.65 0.55
CA GLY A 139 59.01 1.11 -0.55
C GLY A 139 60.49 0.88 -0.21
N PHE A 140 60.88 0.96 1.07
CA PHE A 140 62.21 0.65 1.56
C PHE A 140 62.15 -0.03 2.93
N ALA A 141 63.25 -0.65 3.37
CA ALA A 141 63.33 -1.29 4.68
C ALA A 141 63.33 -0.24 5.81
N GLN A 142 62.37 -0.39 6.73
CA GLN A 142 62.16 0.50 7.89
C GLN A 142 62.43 -0.24 9.21
N GLY A 143 62.47 0.52 10.31
CA GLY A 143 62.66 -0.01 11.67
C GLY A 143 63.97 0.47 12.29
N LYS A 144 64.68 -0.42 12.97
CA LYS A 144 65.86 -0.06 13.77
C LYS A 144 67.09 0.20 12.90
N LEU A 145 67.35 1.48 12.60
CA LEU A 145 68.52 1.96 11.85
C LEU A 145 69.81 1.80 12.66
N VAL A 146 69.78 2.16 13.95
CA VAL A 146 70.93 2.05 14.86
C VAL A 146 70.58 1.12 16.01
N ARG A 147 71.38 0.06 16.18
CA ARG A 147 71.24 -0.90 17.29
C ARG A 147 71.63 -0.23 18.62
N ARG A 148 71.03 -0.68 19.73
CA ARG A 148 71.31 -0.18 21.09
C ARG A 148 72.80 -0.34 21.42
N SER A 149 73.53 0.77 21.50
CA SER A 149 74.96 0.81 21.82
C SER A 149 75.35 2.16 22.46
N LYS A 150 76.54 2.25 23.07
CA LYS A 150 77.14 3.54 23.41
C LYS A 150 77.77 4.13 22.14
N ILE A 151 77.25 5.26 21.67
CA ILE A 151 77.73 5.91 20.44
C ILE A 151 78.82 6.94 20.83
N PRO A 152 80.04 6.86 20.27
CA PRO A 152 81.05 7.88 20.47
C PRO A 152 80.67 9.17 19.73
N LYS A 153 80.85 10.30 20.40
CA LYS A 153 80.67 11.66 19.85
C LYS A 153 81.85 12.06 18.99
N ASP A 154 83.06 11.83 19.50
CA ASP A 154 84.34 12.17 18.86
C ASP A 154 85.29 10.97 18.79
N ILE A 155 86.30 11.06 17.92
CA ILE A 155 87.40 10.09 17.77
C ILE A 155 88.16 9.89 19.10
N GLY A 156 88.13 10.87 20.01
CA GLY A 156 88.69 10.81 21.37
C GLY A 156 87.97 9.88 22.36
N GLY A 157 86.91 9.19 21.95
CA GLY A 157 86.24 8.16 22.76
C GLY A 157 85.25 8.69 23.80
N GLN A 158 84.90 9.97 23.78
CA GLN A 158 83.80 10.51 24.57
C GLN A 158 82.46 10.03 23.99
N TYR A 159 81.55 9.54 24.84
CA TYR A 159 80.23 9.08 24.43
C TYR A 159 79.17 10.18 24.55
N TYR A 160 78.13 10.10 23.71
CA TYR A 160 76.94 10.93 23.86
C TYR A 160 76.25 10.70 25.21
N HIS A 161 75.95 11.79 25.92
CA HIS A 161 75.20 11.80 27.16
C HIS A 161 73.81 12.41 26.93
N TRP A 162 72.83 12.15 27.80
CA TRP A 162 71.49 12.72 27.63
C TRP A 162 71.47 14.27 27.61
N LYS A 163 72.51 14.90 28.17
CA LYS A 163 72.74 16.36 28.16
C LYS A 163 73.17 16.94 26.81
N ASP A 164 73.54 16.10 25.84
CA ASP A 164 73.92 16.53 24.48
C ASP A 164 72.71 16.66 23.54
N PHE A 165 71.49 16.41 24.02
CA PHE A 165 70.25 16.44 23.22
C PHE A 165 69.31 17.56 23.68
N ASP A 166 68.89 18.40 22.72
CA ASP A 166 67.81 19.37 22.84
C ASP A 166 67.04 19.43 21.50
N VAL A 167 65.88 20.09 21.47
CA VAL A 167 65.16 20.40 20.23
C VAL A 167 65.93 21.49 19.45
N GLY A 168 65.97 21.35 18.12
CA GLY A 168 66.72 22.22 17.21
C GLY A 168 68.20 21.83 17.05
N ILE A 169 68.69 20.82 17.76
CA ILE A 169 70.10 20.36 17.67
C ILE A 169 70.27 19.25 16.62
N ASP A 170 71.31 19.40 15.81
CA ASP A 170 71.83 18.38 14.91
C ASP A 170 72.78 17.43 15.64
N VAL A 171 72.48 16.13 15.66
CA VAL A 171 73.32 15.09 16.26
C VAL A 171 73.82 14.10 15.21
N SER A 172 75.11 13.77 15.26
CA SER A 172 75.76 12.91 14.27
C SER A 172 76.00 11.50 14.83
N PHE A 173 75.38 10.49 14.22
CA PHE A 173 75.63 9.08 14.54
C PHE A 173 76.11 8.36 13.28
N TYR A 174 77.30 7.75 13.34
CA TYR A 174 77.90 6.98 12.24
C TYR A 174 77.84 7.73 10.89
N SER A 175 78.28 8.99 10.89
CA SER A 175 78.29 9.91 9.73
C SER A 175 76.91 10.31 9.17
N THR A 176 75.80 9.92 9.81
CA THR A 176 74.46 10.43 9.50
C THR A 176 74.08 11.53 10.50
N VAL A 177 73.68 12.70 10.00
CA VAL A 177 73.21 13.83 10.82
C VAL A 177 71.69 13.75 10.97
N TYR A 178 71.22 13.77 12.21
CA TYR A 178 69.81 13.75 12.58
C TYR A 178 69.45 15.06 13.26
N HIS A 179 68.43 15.74 12.75
CA HIS A 179 67.92 16.98 13.31
C HIS A 179 66.76 16.69 14.27
N ILE A 180 66.87 17.09 15.54
CA ILE A 180 65.86 16.83 16.57
C ILE A 180 64.78 17.93 16.54
N VAL A 181 63.53 17.51 16.36
CA VAL A 181 62.38 18.40 16.13
C VAL A 181 61.44 18.48 17.34
N ASP A 182 61.27 17.38 18.06
CA ASP A 182 60.29 17.26 19.13
C ASP A 182 60.76 16.20 20.15
N SER A 183 60.21 16.21 21.36
CA SER A 183 60.57 15.31 22.45
C SER A 183 59.32 14.79 23.16
N ASP A 184 59.34 13.52 23.57
CA ASP A 184 58.23 12.93 24.31
C ASP A 184 57.98 13.64 25.66
N ILE A 185 56.75 13.59 26.16
CA ILE A 185 56.31 14.31 27.37
C ILE A 185 57.19 13.91 28.57
N PHE A 186 57.45 12.60 28.73
CA PHE A 186 58.35 12.09 29.76
C PHE A 186 59.79 12.61 29.60
N THR A 187 60.27 12.76 28.36
CA THR A 187 61.60 13.33 28.08
C THR A 187 61.66 14.77 28.55
N ARG A 188 60.65 15.58 28.22
CA ARG A 188 60.59 17.00 28.59
C ARG A 188 60.52 17.18 30.11
N GLU A 189 59.66 16.43 30.80
CA GLU A 189 59.58 16.43 32.27
C GLU A 189 60.91 15.98 32.91
N PHE A 190 61.56 14.95 32.37
CA PHE A 190 62.85 14.47 32.87
C PHE A 190 63.93 15.54 32.72
N MET A 191 64.06 16.16 31.54
CA MET A 191 65.04 17.23 31.31
C MET A 191 64.81 18.42 32.24
N GLN A 192 63.55 18.87 32.34
CA GLN A 192 63.16 19.98 33.20
C GLN A 192 63.48 19.68 34.69
N SER A 193 63.21 18.45 35.15
CA SER A 193 63.54 18.01 36.52
C SER A 193 65.05 17.94 36.80
N ASN A 194 65.88 17.84 35.75
CA ASN A 194 67.34 17.87 35.83
C ASN A 194 67.94 19.26 35.50
N GLY A 195 67.09 20.28 35.32
CA GLY A 195 67.52 21.67 35.09
C GLY A 195 67.84 22.03 33.63
N ILE A 196 67.39 21.23 32.66
CA ILE A 196 67.44 21.56 31.21
C ILE A 196 66.02 21.85 30.74
N ASP A 197 65.73 23.09 30.36
CA ASP A 197 64.46 23.46 29.74
C ASP A 197 64.57 23.28 28.22
N MET A 198 63.77 22.38 27.67
CA MET A 198 63.87 21.97 26.26
C MET A 198 63.23 23.00 25.34
N GLY A 199 63.80 23.19 24.15
CA GLY A 199 63.25 24.08 23.11
C GLY A 199 61.76 23.84 22.77
N PRO A 200 61.07 24.84 22.20
CA PRO A 200 59.73 24.64 21.64
C PRO A 200 59.80 23.64 20.48
N PRO A 201 58.78 22.78 20.27
CA PRO A 201 58.79 21.81 19.18
C PRO A 201 58.78 22.51 17.82
N GLU A 202 59.65 22.06 16.91
CA GLU A 202 59.72 22.56 15.54
C GLU A 202 58.73 21.84 14.60
N GLU A 203 58.52 22.39 13.41
CA GLU A 203 57.68 21.74 12.40
C GLU A 203 58.48 20.69 11.61
N MET A 204 58.03 19.43 11.65
CA MET A 204 58.74 18.36 10.96
C MET A 204 58.47 18.41 9.44
N PRO A 205 59.52 18.56 8.59
CA PRO A 205 59.32 18.77 7.16
C PRO A 205 58.53 17.64 6.47
N GLU A 206 57.68 18.04 5.54
CA GLU A 206 56.96 17.11 4.67
C GLU A 206 57.92 16.45 3.66
N ASP A 207 57.66 15.18 3.35
CA ASP A 207 58.36 14.50 2.27
C ASP A 207 57.65 14.80 0.93
N PRO A 208 58.34 15.38 -0.07
CA PRO A 208 57.75 15.72 -1.37
C PRO A 208 57.12 14.52 -2.09
N TYR A 209 57.66 13.31 -1.92
CA TYR A 209 57.14 12.09 -2.54
C TYR A 209 55.83 11.65 -1.89
N ILE A 210 55.76 11.68 -0.55
CA ILE A 210 54.54 11.32 0.19
C ILE A 210 53.41 12.30 -0.13
N LYS A 211 53.72 13.60 -0.23
CA LYS A 211 52.76 14.65 -0.58
C LYS A 211 52.15 14.43 -1.97
N LYS A 212 52.99 14.38 -3.02
CA LYS A 212 52.56 14.08 -4.40
C LYS A 212 51.74 12.79 -4.51
N ARG A 213 52.06 11.77 -3.71
CA ARG A 213 51.33 10.51 -3.68
C ARG A 213 49.96 10.65 -3.03
N SER A 214 49.85 11.41 -1.93
CA SER A 214 48.57 11.68 -1.27
C SER A 214 47.60 12.47 -2.16
N GLU A 215 48.11 13.43 -2.93
CA GLU A 215 47.33 14.21 -3.92
C GLU A 215 46.82 13.35 -5.09
N LYS A 216 47.57 12.31 -5.48
CA LYS A 216 47.20 11.35 -6.54
C LYS A 216 46.30 10.21 -6.07
N LEU A 217 46.13 10.01 -4.75
CA LEU A 217 45.28 8.96 -4.20
C LEU A 217 43.84 9.50 -4.08
N PRO A 218 42.86 8.99 -4.85
CA PRO A 218 41.47 9.37 -4.64
C PRO A 218 41.05 8.93 -3.25
N LEU A 219 40.58 9.88 -2.43
CA LEU A 219 39.87 9.58 -1.20
C LEU A 219 38.57 8.86 -1.58
N THR A 220 38.56 7.53 -1.53
CA THR A 220 37.38 6.68 -1.74
C THR A 220 36.36 6.89 -0.62
N THR A 221 35.71 8.04 -0.65
CA THR A 221 34.54 8.35 0.15
C THR A 221 33.40 7.50 -0.39
N MET A 222 33.02 6.47 0.36
CA MET A 222 31.76 5.77 0.15
C MET A 222 30.64 6.79 0.34
N LYS A 223 30.09 7.30 -0.76
CA LYS A 223 28.88 8.12 -0.73
C LYS A 223 27.77 7.26 -0.13
N THR A 224 27.31 7.60 1.07
CA THR A 224 26.07 7.03 1.60
C THR A 224 24.93 7.49 0.68
N PRO A 225 24.12 6.57 0.12
CA PRO A 225 23.02 6.95 -0.75
C PRO A 225 22.02 7.85 -0.01
N THR A 226 21.31 8.67 -0.78
CA THR A 226 20.36 9.67 -0.30
C THR A 226 19.12 9.07 0.39
N VAL A 227 18.42 9.92 1.15
CA VAL A 227 17.36 9.55 2.12
C VAL A 227 16.16 8.79 1.53
N ASP A 228 15.92 8.85 0.23
CA ASP A 228 14.78 8.17 -0.40
C ASP A 228 15.14 6.71 -0.74
N ASP A 229 15.10 5.88 0.30
CA ASP A 229 15.43 4.46 0.21
C ASP A 229 14.42 3.72 -0.69
N LYS A 230 14.89 3.26 -1.86
CA LYS A 230 14.12 2.44 -2.81
C LYS A 230 13.52 1.20 -2.11
N LEU A 231 14.19 0.64 -1.10
CA LEU A 231 13.68 -0.50 -0.32
C LEU A 231 12.48 -0.11 0.56
N ARG A 232 12.53 1.02 1.27
CA ARG A 232 11.39 1.53 2.06
C ARG A 232 10.16 1.70 1.18
N ARG A 233 10.33 2.32 0.01
CA ARG A 233 9.25 2.55 -0.93
C ARG A 233 8.65 1.26 -1.48
N PHE A 234 9.50 0.29 -1.83
CA PHE A 234 9.06 -1.05 -2.18
C PHE A 234 8.23 -1.68 -1.05
N LEU A 235 8.73 -1.71 0.19
CA LEU A 235 8.04 -2.32 1.34
C LEU A 235 6.69 -1.66 1.68
N GLU A 236 6.55 -0.35 1.47
CA GLU A 236 5.28 0.37 1.71
C GLU A 236 4.25 0.19 0.59
N TYR A 237 4.69 -0.01 -0.66
CA TYR A 237 3.83 0.04 -1.84
C TYR A 237 3.83 -1.22 -2.70
N ASP A 238 4.50 -2.31 -2.27
CA ASP A 238 4.43 -3.61 -2.94
C ASP A 238 2.97 -4.09 -3.04
N GLY A 239 2.64 -4.71 -4.18
CA GLY A 239 1.27 -5.09 -4.56
C GLY A 239 0.28 -3.94 -4.79
N LYS A 240 0.61 -2.66 -4.48
CA LYS A 240 -0.31 -1.52 -4.64
C LYS A 240 -0.19 -0.92 -6.05
N ILE A 241 -1.12 -1.31 -6.92
CA ILE A 241 -1.17 -0.89 -8.33
C ILE A 241 -2.40 -0.02 -8.55
N LEU A 242 -2.20 1.17 -9.12
CA LEU A 242 -3.29 2.06 -9.53
C LEU A 242 -3.72 1.68 -10.96
N ARG A 243 -4.99 1.30 -11.14
CA ARG A 243 -5.54 0.84 -12.42
C ARG A 243 -6.55 1.83 -12.98
N PHE A 244 -6.35 2.19 -14.25
CA PHE A 244 -7.20 3.08 -15.04
C PHE A 244 -7.63 2.38 -16.33
N TYR A 245 -8.82 2.72 -16.79
CA TYR A 245 -9.33 2.30 -18.08
C TYR A 245 -9.28 3.48 -19.04
N ALA A 246 -8.60 3.27 -20.16
CA ALA A 246 -8.39 4.29 -21.17
C ALA A 246 -8.88 3.82 -22.54
N ILE A 247 -9.18 4.78 -23.40
CA ILE A 247 -9.39 4.55 -24.82
C ILE A 247 -8.32 5.34 -25.58
N TRP A 248 -7.64 4.66 -26.49
CA TRP A 248 -6.79 5.30 -27.49
C TRP A 248 -7.58 5.42 -28.78
N GLU A 249 -7.78 6.65 -29.23
CA GLU A 249 -8.25 6.96 -30.58
C GLU A 249 -7.03 7.24 -31.45
N ASP A 250 -6.87 6.44 -32.51
CA ASP A 250 -5.84 6.63 -33.51
C ASP A 250 -6.42 7.57 -34.58
N ASP A 251 -5.86 8.78 -34.71
CA ASP A 251 -6.32 9.83 -35.63
C ASP A 251 -5.98 9.51 -37.12
N SER A 252 -5.41 8.34 -37.41
CA SER A 252 -5.05 7.86 -38.75
C SER A 252 -6.26 7.47 -39.61
N GLU A 253 -6.14 7.46 -40.95
CA GLU A 253 -7.22 7.05 -41.87
C GLU A 253 -7.67 5.59 -41.71
N LEU A 254 -6.76 4.73 -41.23
CA LEU A 254 -6.99 3.33 -40.86
C LEU A 254 -7.06 3.15 -39.32
N GLY A 255 -7.28 4.25 -38.60
CA GLY A 255 -7.27 4.31 -37.15
C GLY A 255 -8.49 3.65 -36.53
N GLU A 256 -8.26 2.87 -35.48
CA GLU A 256 -9.31 2.20 -34.71
C GLU A 256 -9.26 2.64 -33.25
N LYS A 257 -10.43 2.75 -32.61
CA LYS A 257 -10.52 3.05 -31.17
C LYS A 257 -10.20 1.79 -30.36
N ARG A 258 -9.19 1.86 -29.49
CA ARG A 258 -8.67 0.73 -28.73
C ARG A 258 -8.97 0.89 -27.25
N GLU A 259 -9.49 -0.17 -26.62
CA GLU A 259 -9.64 -0.23 -25.17
C GLU A 259 -8.32 -0.67 -24.53
N LEU A 260 -7.81 0.13 -23.60
CA LEU A 260 -6.52 -0.07 -22.93
C LEU A 260 -6.67 -0.03 -21.42
N ILE A 261 -5.80 -0.74 -20.72
CA ILE A 261 -5.68 -0.70 -19.25
C ILE A 261 -4.32 -0.11 -18.91
N ILE A 262 -4.31 1.04 -18.22
CA ILE A 262 -3.10 1.66 -17.70
C ILE A 262 -2.92 1.19 -16.24
N ARG A 263 -1.73 0.69 -15.92
CA ARG A 263 -1.32 0.27 -14.58
C ARG A 263 -0.16 1.15 -14.13
N TYR A 264 -0.28 1.79 -12.98
CA TYR A 264 0.77 2.62 -12.36
C TYR A 264 1.22 1.96 -11.05
N TYR A 265 2.50 1.64 -10.94
CA TYR A 265 3.09 0.91 -9.83
C TYR A 265 3.67 1.89 -8.80
N LEU A 266 3.04 1.99 -7.62
CA LEU A 266 3.42 2.98 -6.60
C LEU A 266 4.81 2.75 -5.96
N ALA A 267 5.31 1.51 -6.01
CA ALA A 267 6.64 1.14 -5.55
C ALA A 267 7.78 1.79 -6.38
N ASP A 268 7.59 1.89 -7.70
CA ASP A 268 8.66 2.24 -8.65
C ASP A 268 8.38 3.49 -9.51
N ASP A 269 7.18 4.06 -9.43
CA ASP A 269 6.63 5.08 -10.36
C ASP A 269 6.61 4.65 -11.84
N CYS A 270 6.65 3.34 -12.09
CA CYS A 270 6.56 2.78 -13.43
C CYS A 270 5.10 2.69 -13.92
N VAL A 271 4.91 2.95 -15.20
CA VAL A 271 3.66 2.79 -15.94
C VAL A 271 3.76 1.59 -16.87
N GLU A 272 2.66 0.86 -17.01
CA GLU A 272 2.49 -0.25 -17.94
C GLU A 272 1.13 -0.08 -18.64
N VAL A 273 1.04 -0.38 -19.93
CA VAL A 273 -0.21 -0.27 -20.70
C VAL A 273 -0.49 -1.59 -21.39
N GLY A 274 -1.60 -2.23 -21.05
CA GLY A 274 -2.10 -3.45 -21.72
C GLY A 274 -3.21 -3.14 -22.73
N GLU A 275 -3.22 -3.85 -23.87
CA GLU A 275 -4.38 -3.84 -24.77
C GLU A 275 -5.48 -4.80 -24.26
N VAL A 276 -6.75 -4.44 -24.46
CA VAL A 276 -7.90 -5.32 -24.17
C VAL A 276 -8.42 -5.93 -25.46
N HIS A 277 -7.98 -7.15 -25.75
CA HIS A 277 -8.44 -7.90 -26.92
C HIS A 277 -9.88 -8.39 -26.77
N LYS A 278 -10.64 -8.30 -27.86
CA LYS A 278 -12.00 -8.86 -27.97
C LYS A 278 -11.95 -10.14 -28.80
N LYS A 279 -12.93 -11.04 -28.62
CA LYS A 279 -13.03 -12.24 -29.44
C LYS A 279 -13.21 -11.83 -30.90
N ASN A 280 -12.36 -12.37 -31.79
CA ASN A 280 -12.34 -12.06 -33.22
C ASN A 280 -12.06 -10.58 -33.55
N ASP A 281 -11.20 -9.89 -32.80
CA ASP A 281 -10.80 -8.50 -33.13
C ASP A 281 -9.86 -8.37 -34.34
N GLY A 282 -9.34 -9.49 -34.86
CA GLY A 282 -8.48 -9.54 -36.05
C GLY A 282 -7.00 -9.24 -35.80
N ARG A 283 -6.59 -9.04 -34.55
CA ARG A 283 -5.20 -8.72 -34.17
C ARG A 283 -4.44 -9.93 -33.62
N ASP A 284 -3.12 -9.84 -33.66
CA ASP A 284 -2.22 -10.77 -32.98
C ASP A 284 -2.31 -10.51 -31.45
N PRO A 285 -2.57 -11.52 -30.59
CA PRO A 285 -2.78 -11.34 -29.15
C PRO A 285 -1.50 -10.95 -28.38
N PHE A 286 -1.10 -9.68 -28.49
CA PHE A 286 -0.04 -9.07 -27.68
C PHE A 286 -0.60 -8.36 -26.45
N PRO A 287 -0.35 -8.86 -25.22
CA PRO A 287 -1.03 -8.36 -24.02
C PRO A 287 -0.58 -6.97 -23.56
N LEU A 288 0.54 -6.45 -24.07
CA LEU A 288 1.17 -5.20 -23.64
C LEU A 288 1.45 -4.28 -24.84
N LEU A 289 0.94 -3.05 -24.74
CA LEU A 289 1.27 -1.93 -25.64
C LEU A 289 2.51 -1.18 -25.16
N LEU A 290 2.73 -1.14 -23.83
CA LEU A 290 3.90 -0.56 -23.18
C LEU A 290 4.30 -1.44 -21.99
N HIS A 291 5.54 -1.93 -21.99
CA HIS A 291 6.12 -2.64 -20.86
C HIS A 291 6.25 -1.72 -19.63
N LYS A 292 6.23 -2.30 -18.42
CA LYS A 292 6.49 -1.59 -17.16
C LYS A 292 7.78 -0.77 -17.28
N THR A 293 7.64 0.56 -17.37
CA THR A 293 8.72 1.53 -17.60
C THR A 293 8.38 2.84 -16.91
N LYS A 294 9.40 3.59 -16.45
CA LYS A 294 9.20 4.90 -15.85
C LYS A 294 9.06 5.93 -16.96
N VAL A 295 7.87 6.49 -17.15
CA VAL A 295 7.57 7.29 -18.34
C VAL A 295 7.91 8.76 -18.10
N PRO A 296 8.81 9.37 -18.91
CA PRO A 296 9.07 10.81 -18.86
C PRO A 296 7.88 11.60 -19.43
N LYS A 297 7.60 12.78 -18.88
CA LYS A 297 6.62 13.72 -19.47
C LYS A 297 7.16 14.28 -20.79
N ASN A 298 8.37 14.85 -20.75
CA ASN A 298 9.04 15.44 -21.90
C ASN A 298 10.07 14.48 -22.51
N TRP A 299 9.61 13.44 -23.20
CA TRP A 299 10.49 12.43 -23.82
C TRP A 299 11.38 12.93 -24.98
N LYS A 300 11.14 14.16 -25.46
CA LYS A 300 11.87 14.77 -26.60
C LYS A 300 13.00 15.71 -26.19
N GLU A 301 12.96 16.20 -24.97
CA GLU A 301 13.95 17.16 -24.48
C GLU A 301 15.12 16.38 -23.90
N VAL A 302 16.26 16.45 -24.60
CA VAL A 302 17.48 15.75 -24.24
C VAL A 302 18.53 16.80 -23.89
N PRO A 303 19.19 16.73 -22.72
CA PRO A 303 20.21 17.70 -22.36
C PRO A 303 21.38 17.67 -23.36
N LEU A 304 21.91 18.85 -23.69
CA LEU A 304 23.00 19.04 -24.68
C LEU A 304 24.27 18.23 -24.37
N THR A 305 24.43 17.77 -23.13
CA THR A 305 25.56 16.96 -22.65
C THR A 305 25.44 15.47 -23.02
N TYR A 306 24.26 15.01 -23.46
CA TYR A 306 23.98 13.61 -23.72
C TYR A 306 24.64 13.10 -25.03
N PRO A 307 25.44 12.01 -25.01
CA PRO A 307 26.06 11.49 -26.22
C PRO A 307 25.02 10.82 -27.12
N SER A 308 24.86 11.32 -28.35
CA SER A 308 23.89 10.87 -29.36
C SER A 308 24.07 9.42 -29.86
N ILE A 309 25.03 8.68 -29.29
CA ILE A 309 25.27 7.26 -29.54
C ILE A 309 24.33 6.38 -28.70
N TYR A 310 23.94 6.84 -27.50
CA TYR A 310 23.01 6.12 -26.63
C TYR A 310 21.56 6.44 -27.03
N ARG A 311 20.70 5.41 -27.05
CA ARG A 311 19.30 5.51 -27.51
C ARG A 311 18.27 5.55 -26.37
N GLU A 312 18.71 5.40 -25.13
CA GLU A 312 17.88 5.27 -23.93
C GLU A 312 18.34 6.30 -22.89
N LEU A 313 17.51 7.31 -22.59
CA LEU A 313 17.80 8.27 -21.52
C LEU A 313 17.82 7.55 -20.17
N THR A 314 18.78 7.90 -19.33
CA THR A 314 18.89 7.39 -17.97
C THR A 314 18.01 8.19 -16.99
N GLU A 315 17.76 7.65 -15.78
CA GLU A 315 16.93 8.33 -14.78
C GLU A 315 17.48 9.71 -14.35
N GLU A 316 18.78 9.96 -14.55
CA GLU A 316 19.48 11.20 -14.15
C GLU A 316 19.33 12.33 -15.18
N GLU A 317 18.89 12.01 -16.40
CA GLU A 317 18.83 12.94 -17.56
C GLU A 317 17.41 13.43 -17.87
N VAL A 318 16.40 12.89 -17.18
CA VAL A 318 14.99 13.23 -17.34
C VAL A 318 14.58 14.23 -16.26
N GLU A 319 14.05 15.39 -16.66
CA GLU A 319 13.60 16.43 -15.72
C GLU A 319 12.36 16.03 -14.92
N GLU A 320 11.32 15.49 -15.58
CA GLU A 320 10.05 15.15 -14.92
C GLU A 320 9.43 13.84 -15.43
N PHE A 321 9.09 12.97 -14.49
CA PHE A 321 8.36 11.72 -14.72
C PHE A 321 6.87 11.85 -14.39
N TYR A 322 6.03 11.01 -14.99
CA TYR A 322 4.62 10.94 -14.64
C TYR A 322 4.39 10.52 -13.17
N SER A 323 3.64 11.34 -12.43
CA SER A 323 3.19 11.14 -11.06
C SER A 323 1.76 10.56 -11.07
N PRO A 324 1.26 9.92 -9.98
CA PRO A 324 -0.16 9.58 -9.90
C PRO A 324 -1.06 10.79 -10.16
N LYS A 325 -0.68 11.99 -9.71
CA LYS A 325 -1.50 13.21 -9.86
C LYS A 325 -1.87 13.56 -11.31
N ASP A 326 -1.12 13.06 -12.30
CA ASP A 326 -1.34 13.31 -13.72
C ASP A 326 -2.44 12.40 -14.34
N PHE A 327 -2.94 11.37 -13.62
CA PHE A 327 -3.91 10.39 -14.12
C PHE A 327 -5.32 10.64 -13.55
N LEU A 328 -6.03 11.62 -14.11
CA LEU A 328 -7.41 11.97 -13.71
C LEU A 328 -8.45 11.38 -14.67
N VAL A 329 -9.58 10.91 -14.12
CA VAL A 329 -10.72 10.44 -14.93
C VAL A 329 -11.35 11.62 -15.68
N GLY A 330 -11.55 11.44 -16.98
CA GLY A 330 -12.05 12.45 -17.91
C GLY A 330 -10.99 13.30 -18.58
N ASP A 331 -9.70 13.07 -18.29
CA ASP A 331 -8.58 13.81 -18.87
C ASP A 331 -7.80 12.93 -19.85
N THR A 332 -7.02 13.54 -20.76
CA THR A 332 -6.20 12.84 -21.76
C THR A 332 -4.72 12.85 -21.39
N VAL A 333 -4.12 11.68 -21.22
CA VAL A 333 -2.69 11.51 -20.92
C VAL A 333 -1.89 11.23 -22.20
N PHE A 334 -0.68 11.79 -22.31
CA PHE A 334 0.20 11.65 -23.47
C PHE A 334 1.36 10.68 -23.19
N LEU A 335 1.16 9.38 -23.44
CA LEU A 335 2.22 8.37 -23.27
C LEU A 335 2.93 8.13 -24.61
N PHE A 336 4.22 8.49 -24.70
CA PHE A 336 5.04 8.37 -25.92
C PHE A 336 4.33 8.85 -27.20
N ALA A 337 3.77 10.07 -27.13
CA ALA A 337 2.98 10.73 -28.18
C ALA A 337 1.63 10.07 -28.58
N ARG A 338 1.16 9.02 -27.88
CA ARG A 338 -0.21 8.53 -28.01
C ARG A 338 -1.14 9.23 -27.02
N ARG A 339 -2.33 9.62 -27.49
CA ARG A 339 -3.38 10.31 -26.73
C ARG A 339 -4.31 9.29 -26.10
N LEU A 340 -4.23 9.12 -24.78
CA LEU A 340 -5.02 8.14 -24.02
C LEU A 340 -6.09 8.86 -23.21
N PHE A 341 -7.36 8.70 -23.57
CA PHE A 341 -8.48 9.27 -22.81
C PHE A 341 -8.88 8.33 -21.66
N ILE A 342 -8.73 8.77 -20.41
CA ILE A 342 -9.09 7.96 -19.24
C ILE A 342 -10.57 8.14 -18.95
N TYR A 343 -11.37 7.08 -19.07
CA TYR A 343 -12.82 7.15 -18.88
C TYR A 343 -13.31 6.54 -17.55
N ASP A 344 -12.49 5.72 -16.89
CA ASP A 344 -12.82 5.09 -15.61
C ASP A 344 -11.57 4.68 -14.81
N CYS A 345 -11.72 4.39 -13.52
CA CYS A 345 -10.68 3.85 -12.66
C CYS A 345 -11.25 2.87 -11.62
N ASP A 346 -10.41 1.93 -11.19
CA ASP A 346 -10.73 0.87 -10.24
C ASP A 346 -11.17 1.42 -8.86
N PRO A 347 -11.94 0.67 -8.05
CA PRO A 347 -12.33 1.10 -6.70
C PRO A 347 -11.12 1.36 -5.78
N PHE A 348 -10.05 0.56 -5.91
CA PHE A 348 -8.81 0.79 -5.18
C PHE A 348 -8.16 2.13 -5.54
N THR A 349 -8.12 2.46 -6.83
CA THR A 349 -7.63 3.75 -7.34
C THR A 349 -8.43 4.91 -6.77
N ARG A 350 -9.77 4.81 -6.76
CA ARG A 350 -10.65 5.84 -6.19
C ARG A 350 -10.38 6.08 -4.70
N ASN A 351 -10.21 5.01 -3.91
CA ASN A 351 -9.88 5.13 -2.48
C ASN A 351 -8.49 5.76 -2.27
N TYR A 352 -7.46 5.30 -3.00
CA TYR A 352 -6.10 5.85 -2.89
C TYR A 352 -6.04 7.36 -3.18
N TYR A 353 -6.75 7.84 -4.21
CA TYR A 353 -6.76 9.26 -4.54
C TYR A 353 -7.44 10.09 -3.44
N ARG A 354 -8.55 9.59 -2.88
CA ARG A 354 -9.26 10.25 -1.78
C ARG A 354 -8.42 10.28 -0.49
N GLU A 355 -7.74 9.20 -0.15
CA GLU A 355 -7.05 9.03 1.14
C GLU A 355 -5.61 9.59 1.13
N CYS A 356 -4.83 9.35 0.07
CA CYS A 356 -3.42 9.72 0.01
C CYS A 356 -3.16 11.05 -0.72
N LEU A 357 -4.03 11.42 -1.68
CA LEU A 357 -3.85 12.62 -2.50
C LEU A 357 -4.88 13.73 -2.18
N ASN A 358 -5.94 13.43 -1.43
CA ASN A 358 -7.10 14.30 -1.22
C ASN A 358 -7.75 14.79 -2.53
N ILE A 359 -7.79 13.94 -3.55
CA ILE A 359 -8.40 14.20 -4.86
C ILE A 359 -9.59 13.25 -5.06
N GLU A 360 -10.77 13.78 -5.38
CA GLU A 360 -11.91 12.95 -5.76
C GLU A 360 -11.93 12.70 -7.27
N GLN A 361 -11.84 11.43 -7.66
CA GLN A 361 -11.87 11.01 -9.07
C GLN A 361 -13.30 11.07 -9.64
N LYS A 362 -13.46 11.66 -10.84
CA LYS A 362 -14.74 11.80 -11.54
C LYS A 362 -15.45 10.42 -11.72
N PRO A 363 -16.80 10.37 -11.76
CA PRO A 363 -17.52 9.12 -12.01
C PRO A 363 -17.20 8.55 -13.40
N LYS A 364 -17.48 7.27 -13.61
CA LYS A 364 -17.29 6.57 -14.89
C LYS A 364 -17.99 7.31 -16.03
N ILE A 365 -17.24 7.64 -17.08
CA ILE A 365 -17.77 8.25 -18.30
C ILE A 365 -18.21 7.12 -19.24
N GLN A 366 -19.47 7.16 -19.69
CA GLN A 366 -19.98 6.20 -20.67
C GLN A 366 -19.54 6.58 -22.07
N VAL A 367 -18.52 5.90 -22.59
CA VAL A 367 -18.10 6.05 -23.98
C VAL A 367 -18.93 5.08 -24.83
N THR A 368 -20.05 5.58 -25.34
CA THR A 368 -20.98 4.80 -26.17
C THR A 368 -20.63 5.00 -27.64
N PHE A 369 -20.28 3.92 -28.34
CA PHE A 369 -20.07 3.96 -29.78
C PHE A 369 -21.42 3.75 -30.49
N PRO A 370 -21.86 4.66 -31.39
CA PRO A 370 -23.06 4.43 -32.18
C PRO A 370 -22.81 3.25 -33.12
N THR A 371 -23.39 2.10 -32.80
CA THR A 371 -23.38 0.95 -33.71
C THR A 371 -24.25 1.30 -34.90
N PRO A 372 -23.76 1.19 -36.15
CA PRO A 372 -24.57 1.47 -37.33
C PRO A 372 -25.73 0.46 -37.38
N THR A 373 -26.94 0.92 -37.09
CA THR A 373 -28.15 0.13 -37.28
C THR A 373 -28.33 -0.12 -38.77
N LEU A 374 -28.39 -1.39 -39.17
CA LEU A 374 -28.69 -1.74 -40.55
C LEU A 374 -30.03 -1.11 -40.97
N PRO A 375 -30.12 -0.49 -42.16
CA PRO A 375 -31.37 0.08 -42.64
C PRO A 375 -32.40 -1.05 -42.79
N GLN A 376 -33.51 -0.94 -42.06
CA GLN A 376 -34.63 -1.86 -42.22
C GLN A 376 -35.45 -1.42 -43.43
N HIS A 377 -35.52 -2.27 -44.45
CA HIS A 377 -36.41 -2.03 -45.58
C HIS A 377 -37.87 -2.26 -45.14
N PRO A 378 -38.81 -1.34 -45.47
CA PRO A 378 -40.22 -1.57 -45.21
C PRO A 378 -40.72 -2.80 -45.98
N HIS A 379 -41.76 -3.45 -45.46
CA HIS A 379 -42.42 -4.53 -46.19
C HIS A 379 -43.05 -3.98 -47.48
N PRO A 380 -43.01 -4.74 -48.59
CA PRO A 380 -43.68 -4.35 -49.83
C PRO A 380 -45.21 -4.36 -49.64
N PRO A 381 -45.94 -3.53 -50.41
CA PRO A 381 -47.40 -3.45 -50.34
C PRO A 381 -48.09 -4.76 -50.75
N HIS A 382 -49.33 -4.95 -50.31
CA HIS A 382 -50.11 -6.17 -50.55
C HIS A 382 -50.47 -6.31 -52.03
N THR A 383 -50.14 -7.46 -52.62
CA THR A 383 -50.38 -7.74 -54.04
C THR A 383 -51.88 -7.85 -54.40
N GLY A 384 -52.78 -7.83 -53.42
CA GLY A 384 -54.23 -7.91 -53.64
C GLY A 384 -54.78 -9.32 -53.87
N ILE A 385 -53.93 -10.35 -53.73
CA ILE A 385 -54.28 -11.77 -53.82
C ILE A 385 -54.11 -12.38 -52.43
N GLY A 386 -55.07 -13.19 -51.98
CA GLY A 386 -55.09 -13.76 -50.63
C GLY A 386 -55.52 -12.76 -49.56
N THR A 387 -55.43 -13.15 -48.28
CA THR A 387 -55.59 -12.22 -47.15
C THR A 387 -54.25 -11.59 -46.80
N THR A 388 -54.24 -10.43 -46.17
CA THR A 388 -53.01 -9.70 -45.80
C THR A 388 -52.12 -10.53 -44.87
N GLU A 389 -52.72 -11.26 -43.93
CA GLU A 389 -52.02 -12.09 -42.94
C GLU A 389 -51.37 -13.36 -43.52
N ASP A 390 -51.85 -13.83 -44.67
CA ASP A 390 -51.27 -14.97 -45.40
C ASP A 390 -50.19 -14.50 -46.38
N THR A 391 -50.48 -13.45 -47.16
CA THR A 391 -49.55 -12.90 -48.15
C THR A 391 -48.27 -12.34 -47.50
N ILE A 392 -48.37 -11.72 -46.32
CA ILE A 392 -47.20 -11.24 -45.57
C ILE A 392 -46.24 -12.38 -45.16
N GLN A 393 -46.71 -13.64 -45.04
CA GLN A 393 -45.83 -14.77 -44.70
C GLN A 393 -44.83 -15.09 -45.82
N ASN A 394 -45.14 -14.75 -47.08
CA ASN A 394 -44.19 -14.86 -48.20
C ASN A 394 -43.07 -13.81 -48.12
N VAL A 395 -43.35 -12.64 -47.51
CA VAL A 395 -42.34 -11.59 -47.25
C VAL A 395 -41.48 -11.97 -46.05
N LEU A 396 -42.12 -12.46 -44.99
CA LEU A 396 -41.44 -12.79 -43.72
C LEU A 396 -40.62 -14.10 -43.79
N ARG A 397 -40.93 -15.01 -44.72
CA ARG A 397 -40.31 -16.35 -44.80
C ARG A 397 -40.23 -16.84 -46.24
N VAL A 398 -39.06 -17.40 -46.61
CA VAL A 398 -38.85 -18.11 -47.89
C VAL A 398 -39.79 -19.31 -48.04
N ILE A 399 -40.10 -20.00 -46.93
CA ILE A 399 -41.15 -21.03 -46.89
C ILE A 399 -42.30 -20.43 -46.08
N PRO A 400 -43.41 -20.00 -46.72
CA PRO A 400 -44.54 -19.42 -46.01
C PRO A 400 -45.13 -20.44 -45.05
N LYS A 401 -45.59 -19.95 -43.89
CA LYS A 401 -46.30 -20.75 -42.90
C LYS A 401 -47.69 -20.16 -42.76
N ALA A 402 -48.71 -21.02 -42.78
CA ALA A 402 -50.10 -20.58 -42.61
C ALA A 402 -50.23 -19.69 -41.35
N PRO A 403 -50.94 -18.55 -41.43
CA PRO A 403 -51.11 -17.64 -40.31
C PRO A 403 -51.80 -18.35 -39.14
N LYS A 404 -51.29 -18.09 -37.93
CA LYS A 404 -51.86 -18.67 -36.70
C LYS A 404 -53.11 -17.90 -36.32
N LYS A 405 -54.25 -18.60 -36.18
CA LYS A 405 -55.48 -18.05 -35.63
C LYS A 405 -55.44 -18.07 -34.09
N ASP A 406 -56.16 -17.14 -33.46
CA ASP A 406 -56.31 -17.08 -32.01
C ASP A 406 -57.20 -18.20 -31.45
N VAL A 407 -56.67 -19.42 -31.38
CA VAL A 407 -57.42 -20.61 -30.93
C VAL A 407 -58.07 -20.40 -29.56
N ILE A 408 -57.41 -19.67 -28.65
CA ILE A 408 -57.94 -19.35 -27.31
C ILE A 408 -59.21 -18.49 -27.42
N ARG A 409 -59.20 -17.46 -28.28
CA ARG A 409 -60.38 -16.60 -28.54
C ARG A 409 -61.51 -17.41 -29.18
N MET A 410 -61.17 -18.26 -30.16
CA MET A 410 -62.14 -19.13 -30.82
C MET A 410 -62.84 -20.08 -29.83
N LEU A 411 -62.08 -20.76 -28.96
CA LEU A 411 -62.63 -21.69 -27.97
C LEU A 411 -63.46 -20.99 -26.89
N HIS A 412 -62.93 -19.93 -26.27
CA HIS A 412 -63.63 -19.22 -25.18
C HIS A 412 -64.93 -18.53 -25.64
N ASN A 413 -65.03 -18.18 -26.92
CA ASN A 413 -66.18 -17.46 -27.49
C ASN A 413 -66.99 -18.27 -28.52
N ALA A 414 -66.76 -19.58 -28.67
CA ALA A 414 -67.35 -20.40 -29.74
C ALA A 414 -68.88 -20.25 -29.89
N ASN A 415 -69.60 -20.21 -28.78
CA ASN A 415 -71.07 -20.08 -28.74
C ASN A 415 -71.56 -18.65 -28.42
N LYS A 416 -70.64 -17.65 -28.35
CA LYS A 416 -70.96 -16.27 -27.98
C LYS A 416 -71.10 -15.40 -29.24
N LYS A 417 -72.33 -14.96 -29.54
CA LYS A 417 -72.64 -14.05 -30.64
C LYS A 417 -73.46 -12.87 -30.16
N LEU A 418 -73.15 -11.68 -30.67
CA LEU A 418 -73.86 -10.44 -30.36
C LEU A 418 -74.88 -10.18 -31.46
N ARG A 419 -76.12 -9.85 -31.10
CA ARG A 419 -77.22 -9.62 -32.04
C ARG A 419 -77.71 -8.18 -31.95
N TYR A 420 -77.81 -7.51 -33.10
CA TYR A 420 -78.26 -6.14 -33.24
C TYR A 420 -79.39 -6.07 -34.27
N THR A 421 -80.35 -5.19 -34.06
CA THR A 421 -81.33 -4.81 -35.09
C THR A 421 -80.85 -3.54 -35.78
N ALA A 422 -81.00 -3.50 -37.10
CA ALA A 422 -80.66 -2.34 -37.91
C ALA A 422 -81.67 -2.14 -39.04
N VAL A 423 -81.59 -0.96 -39.66
CA VAL A 423 -82.30 -0.61 -40.89
C VAL A 423 -81.27 -0.20 -41.93
N LEU A 424 -81.50 -0.56 -43.19
CA LEU A 424 -80.66 -0.11 -44.30
C LEU A 424 -80.97 1.37 -44.59
N ASP A 425 -79.94 2.20 -44.62
CA ASP A 425 -80.08 3.60 -45.00
C ASP A 425 -80.42 3.72 -46.49
N LYS A 426 -81.35 4.63 -46.80
CA LYS A 426 -82.08 4.60 -48.08
C LYS A 426 -81.21 5.00 -49.26
N VAL A 427 -81.06 4.08 -50.21
CA VAL A 427 -80.58 4.37 -51.57
C VAL A 427 -81.77 4.35 -52.53
N HIS A 428 -82.68 3.38 -52.38
CA HIS A 428 -83.93 3.28 -53.11
C HIS A 428 -85.13 3.39 -52.16
N PRO A 429 -86.30 3.92 -52.61
CA PRO A 429 -87.49 4.05 -51.76
C PRO A 429 -88.09 2.71 -51.31
N GLU A 430 -87.78 1.63 -52.03
CA GLU A 430 -88.25 0.27 -51.72
C GLU A 430 -87.49 -0.38 -50.53
N ASP A 431 -86.29 0.11 -50.20
CA ASP A 431 -85.50 -0.37 -49.06
C ASP A 431 -85.96 0.20 -47.69
N GLU A 432 -86.80 1.25 -47.67
CA GLU A 432 -87.16 2.01 -46.46
C GLU A 432 -87.83 1.16 -45.36
N GLN A 433 -88.51 0.07 -45.72
CA GLN A 433 -89.21 -0.82 -44.79
C GLN A 433 -88.40 -2.07 -44.39
N ARG A 434 -87.15 -2.20 -44.86
CA ARG A 434 -86.34 -3.42 -44.64
C ARG A 434 -85.55 -3.34 -43.34
N SER A 435 -85.95 -4.16 -42.38
CA SER A 435 -85.21 -4.39 -41.13
C SER A 435 -84.23 -5.55 -41.28
N PHE A 436 -83.09 -5.47 -40.61
CA PHE A 436 -82.02 -6.48 -40.64
C PHE A 436 -81.57 -6.85 -39.23
N VAL A 437 -81.11 -8.08 -39.08
CA VAL A 437 -80.44 -8.57 -37.87
C VAL A 437 -78.97 -8.78 -38.18
N LEU A 438 -78.10 -8.00 -37.54
CA LEU A 438 -76.65 -8.22 -37.59
C LEU A 438 -76.23 -9.15 -36.46
N ILE A 439 -75.39 -10.13 -36.79
CA ILE A 439 -74.86 -11.14 -35.89
C ILE A 439 -73.33 -11.05 -35.93
N TYR A 440 -72.71 -10.60 -34.83
CA TYR A 440 -71.26 -10.55 -34.68
C TYR A 440 -70.75 -11.77 -33.90
N TYR A 441 -69.83 -12.53 -34.49
CA TYR A 441 -69.26 -13.74 -33.90
C TYR A 441 -67.99 -13.41 -33.10
N LEU A 442 -68.04 -13.53 -31.77
CA LEU A 442 -66.92 -13.16 -30.88
C LEU A 442 -65.73 -14.12 -30.96
N SER A 443 -65.93 -15.33 -31.49
CA SER A 443 -64.91 -16.34 -31.77
C SER A 443 -63.90 -15.88 -32.83
N ASN A 444 -64.40 -15.50 -34.01
CA ASN A 444 -63.56 -15.17 -35.17
C ASN A 444 -63.47 -13.65 -35.42
N GLY A 445 -64.48 -12.87 -35.04
CA GLY A 445 -64.62 -11.45 -35.40
C GLY A 445 -65.45 -11.18 -36.67
N GLU A 446 -66.12 -12.22 -37.19
CA GLU A 446 -66.93 -12.14 -38.41
C GLU A 446 -68.32 -11.54 -38.15
N LEU A 447 -68.87 -10.84 -39.16
CA LEU A 447 -70.22 -10.29 -39.17
C LEU A 447 -71.10 -11.04 -40.20
N GLU A 448 -72.31 -11.38 -39.80
CA GLU A 448 -73.37 -11.96 -40.63
C GLU A 448 -74.59 -11.04 -40.59
N ILE A 449 -75.26 -10.84 -41.73
CA ILE A 449 -76.46 -10.01 -41.83
C ILE A 449 -77.60 -10.88 -42.36
N MET A 450 -78.71 -10.93 -41.62
CA MET A 450 -79.90 -11.70 -41.96
C MET A 450 -81.13 -10.79 -42.05
N GLU A 451 -81.98 -11.03 -43.05
CA GLU A 451 -83.28 -10.36 -43.17
C GLU A 451 -84.37 -11.25 -42.55
N PRO A 452 -85.08 -10.80 -41.50
CA PRO A 452 -86.15 -11.58 -40.88
C PRO A 452 -87.37 -11.67 -41.81
N PRO A 453 -88.14 -12.78 -41.79
CA PRO A 453 -89.25 -12.97 -42.72
C PRO A 453 -90.46 -12.08 -42.39
N GLN A 454 -90.87 -11.24 -43.34
CA GLN A 454 -92.02 -10.34 -43.22
C GLN A 454 -93.13 -10.73 -44.20
N ARG A 455 -94.34 -10.99 -43.70
CA ARG A 455 -95.47 -11.35 -44.59
C ARG A 455 -95.79 -10.21 -45.56
N ASN A 456 -96.07 -10.58 -46.81
CA ASN A 456 -96.50 -9.69 -47.90
C ASN A 456 -95.48 -8.62 -48.37
N SER A 457 -94.18 -8.72 -48.04
CA SER A 457 -93.19 -7.71 -48.50
C SER A 457 -92.68 -7.89 -49.94
N GLY A 458 -92.91 -9.05 -50.57
CA GLY A 458 -92.44 -9.35 -51.93
C GLY A 458 -90.97 -9.79 -52.04
N TYR A 459 -90.19 -9.73 -50.95
CA TYR A 459 -88.78 -10.14 -50.95
C TYR A 459 -88.58 -11.62 -50.57
N THR A 460 -87.57 -12.26 -51.15
CA THR A 460 -87.17 -13.64 -50.80
C THR A 460 -86.25 -13.61 -49.58
N PHE A 461 -86.82 -13.87 -48.40
CA PHE A 461 -86.11 -13.81 -47.12
C PHE A 461 -84.94 -14.79 -47.06
N THR A 462 -83.74 -14.24 -47.02
CA THR A 462 -82.49 -14.99 -47.00
C THR A 462 -81.45 -14.27 -46.15
N ARG A 463 -80.28 -14.88 -46.02
CA ARG A 463 -79.10 -14.28 -45.43
C ARG A 463 -78.50 -13.26 -46.40
N PHE A 464 -78.62 -11.99 -46.07
CA PHE A 464 -78.11 -10.86 -46.86
C PHE A 464 -76.58 -10.90 -46.99
N LEU A 465 -75.86 -11.19 -45.90
CA LEU A 465 -74.42 -11.37 -45.90
C LEU A 465 -74.03 -12.61 -45.09
N ARG A 466 -73.25 -13.51 -45.69
CA ARG A 466 -72.65 -14.66 -44.98
C ARG A 466 -71.61 -14.21 -43.95
N PRO A 467 -71.32 -14.98 -42.89
CA PRO A 467 -70.24 -14.67 -41.95
C PRO A 467 -68.95 -14.34 -42.71
N THR A 468 -68.51 -13.08 -42.57
CA THR A 468 -67.37 -12.51 -43.29
C THR A 468 -66.65 -11.51 -42.38
N HIS A 469 -65.33 -11.42 -42.49
CA HIS A 469 -64.55 -10.36 -41.84
C HIS A 469 -64.68 -9.05 -42.63
N ILE A 470 -65.00 -7.95 -41.96
CA ILE A 470 -65.35 -6.68 -42.62
C ILE A 470 -64.40 -5.58 -42.14
N ALA A 471 -63.67 -5.01 -43.08
CA ALA A 471 -62.83 -3.83 -42.86
C ALA A 471 -63.68 -2.56 -42.72
N LYS A 472 -63.18 -1.60 -41.94
CA LYS A 472 -63.75 -0.27 -41.77
C LYS A 472 -63.63 0.53 -43.10
N PRO A 473 -64.47 1.54 -43.33
CA PRO A 473 -64.34 2.40 -44.50
C PRO A 473 -63.07 3.25 -44.38
N ASN A 474 -62.39 3.47 -45.51
CA ASN A 474 -61.17 4.29 -45.63
C ASN A 474 -59.93 3.77 -44.87
N THR A 475 -59.84 2.48 -44.55
CA THR A 475 -58.58 1.87 -44.09
C THR A 475 -57.59 1.71 -45.22
N ASP A 476 -56.30 1.56 -44.90
CA ASP A 476 -55.32 1.15 -45.89
C ASP A 476 -55.64 -0.27 -46.41
N ARG A 477 -55.19 -0.57 -47.63
CA ARG A 477 -55.33 -1.88 -48.26
C ARG A 477 -54.40 -2.91 -47.63
N ASP A 478 -53.23 -2.46 -47.19
CA ASP A 478 -52.14 -3.31 -46.72
C ASP A 478 -52.30 -3.66 -45.23
N ASP A 479 -52.91 -2.76 -44.44
CA ASP A 479 -53.27 -2.96 -43.03
C ASP A 479 -54.76 -2.60 -42.79
N PRO A 480 -55.70 -3.52 -43.11
CA PRO A 480 -57.13 -3.28 -42.99
C PRO A 480 -57.61 -3.39 -41.54
N GLU A 481 -58.05 -2.28 -40.94
CA GLU A 481 -58.72 -2.32 -39.63
C GLU A 481 -60.11 -2.96 -39.73
N PHE A 482 -60.36 -4.03 -38.97
CA PHE A 482 -61.66 -4.72 -38.95
C PHE A 482 -62.62 -4.13 -37.91
N TYR A 483 -63.93 -4.28 -38.13
CA TYR A 483 -64.95 -3.91 -37.14
C TYR A 483 -64.85 -4.74 -35.85
N THR A 484 -64.85 -4.03 -34.73
CA THR A 484 -64.77 -4.56 -33.37
C THR A 484 -66.11 -4.38 -32.63
N PRO A 485 -66.41 -5.16 -31.57
CA PRO A 485 -67.63 -4.97 -30.79
C PRO A 485 -67.87 -3.54 -30.28
N ALA A 486 -66.80 -2.76 -30.04
CA ALA A 486 -66.89 -1.38 -29.56
C ALA A 486 -67.49 -0.41 -30.60
N ASP A 487 -67.38 -0.73 -31.90
CA ASP A 487 -67.93 0.09 -32.99
C ASP A 487 -69.47 -0.04 -33.10
N PHE A 488 -70.08 -1.05 -32.45
CA PHE A 488 -71.52 -1.32 -32.47
C PHE A 488 -72.24 -0.68 -31.28
N TYR A 489 -72.75 0.55 -31.46
CA TYR A 489 -73.61 1.23 -30.50
C TYR A 489 -74.92 1.69 -31.16
N ILE A 490 -75.94 2.04 -30.37
CA ILE A 490 -77.28 2.34 -30.89
C ILE A 490 -77.29 3.76 -31.48
N GLY A 491 -77.70 3.85 -32.74
CA GLY A 491 -77.51 5.03 -33.59
C GLY A 491 -76.21 5.01 -34.41
N ALA A 492 -75.34 4.00 -34.28
CA ALA A 492 -74.16 3.88 -35.13
C ALA A 492 -74.53 3.55 -36.59
N MET A 493 -73.82 4.15 -37.55
CA MET A 493 -73.87 3.77 -38.96
C MET A 493 -72.67 2.91 -39.32
N ILE A 494 -72.93 1.70 -39.84
CA ILE A 494 -71.90 0.74 -40.27
C ILE A 494 -71.93 0.66 -41.79
N THR A 495 -70.80 0.90 -42.45
CA THR A 495 -70.64 0.63 -43.88
C THR A 495 -70.18 -0.81 -44.10
N VAL A 496 -70.95 -1.58 -44.87
CA VAL A 496 -70.69 -2.96 -45.24
C VAL A 496 -70.84 -3.10 -46.75
N PHE A 497 -69.74 -3.29 -47.48
CA PHE A 497 -69.73 -3.35 -48.95
C PHE A 497 -70.55 -2.20 -49.58
N GLU A 498 -70.21 -0.96 -49.21
CA GLU A 498 -70.88 0.29 -49.62
C GLU A 498 -72.32 0.51 -49.12
N HIS A 499 -73.01 -0.52 -48.63
CA HIS A 499 -74.30 -0.38 -47.95
C HIS A 499 -74.13 0.17 -46.53
N ARG A 500 -74.96 1.14 -46.14
CA ARG A 500 -74.94 1.75 -44.80
C ARG A 500 -76.08 1.21 -43.93
N PHE A 501 -75.76 0.57 -42.82
CA PHE A 501 -76.73 0.06 -41.86
C PHE A 501 -76.76 0.90 -40.59
N LEU A 502 -77.92 1.42 -40.22
CA LEU A 502 -78.14 2.16 -38.98
C LEU A 502 -78.58 1.19 -37.87
N ILE A 503 -77.80 1.04 -36.80
CA ILE A 503 -78.18 0.21 -35.65
C ILE A 503 -79.33 0.87 -34.90
N THR A 504 -80.51 0.23 -34.90
CA THR A 504 -81.71 0.69 -34.20
C THR A 504 -81.87 0.07 -32.82
N GLY A 505 -81.19 -1.05 -32.54
CA GLY A 505 -81.31 -1.75 -31.27
C GLY A 505 -80.32 -2.90 -31.07
N ALA A 506 -80.31 -3.44 -29.85
CA ALA A 506 -79.47 -4.55 -29.45
C ALA A 506 -80.27 -5.59 -28.66
N ASP A 507 -79.79 -6.84 -28.64
CA ASP A 507 -80.31 -7.93 -27.83
C ASP A 507 -79.80 -7.86 -26.37
N LEU A 508 -80.57 -8.34 -25.39
CA LEU A 508 -80.23 -8.28 -23.97
C LEU A 508 -78.88 -8.97 -23.67
N ALA A 509 -78.56 -10.04 -24.41
CA ALA A 509 -77.28 -10.73 -24.33
C ALA A 509 -76.08 -9.82 -24.65
N VAL A 510 -76.26 -8.80 -25.50
CA VAL A 510 -75.21 -7.82 -25.82
C VAL A 510 -74.90 -6.94 -24.62
N TYR A 511 -75.94 -6.40 -23.97
CA TYR A 511 -75.77 -5.58 -22.77
C TYR A 511 -75.09 -6.36 -21.64
N ARG A 512 -75.45 -7.64 -21.43
CA ARG A 512 -74.75 -8.53 -20.48
C ARG A 512 -73.30 -8.74 -20.84
N TYR A 513 -72.98 -8.92 -22.13
CA TYR A 513 -71.60 -9.10 -22.57
C TYR A 513 -70.76 -7.85 -22.33
N MET A 514 -71.31 -6.66 -22.63
CA MET A 514 -70.68 -5.36 -22.34
C MET A 514 -70.46 -5.18 -20.83
N GLN A 515 -71.48 -5.44 -20.00
CA GLN A 515 -71.39 -5.35 -18.54
C GLN A 515 -70.34 -6.30 -17.94
N ALA A 516 -70.17 -7.50 -18.51
CA ALA A 516 -69.18 -8.47 -18.08
C ALA A 516 -67.76 -8.22 -18.62
N ASN A 517 -67.57 -7.24 -19.52
CA ASN A 517 -66.29 -6.91 -20.13
C ASN A 517 -66.12 -5.37 -20.26
N PRO A 518 -66.24 -4.58 -19.17
CA PRO A 518 -66.25 -3.12 -19.27
C PRO A 518 -64.99 -2.56 -19.96
N ASP A 519 -63.81 -3.16 -19.70
CA ASP A 519 -62.51 -2.75 -20.26
C ASP A 519 -62.44 -2.78 -21.80
N LYS A 520 -63.38 -3.46 -22.48
CA LYS A 520 -63.41 -3.62 -23.94
C LYS A 520 -64.32 -2.63 -24.66
N PHE A 521 -65.09 -1.83 -23.93
CA PHE A 521 -66.09 -0.93 -24.49
C PHE A 521 -65.98 0.45 -23.83
N PRO A 522 -66.08 1.56 -24.57
CA PRO A 522 -66.15 2.87 -23.94
C PRO A 522 -67.45 2.98 -23.12
N GLU A 523 -67.38 3.64 -21.95
CA GLU A 523 -68.53 3.77 -21.03
C GLU A 523 -69.74 4.44 -21.69
N SER A 524 -69.50 5.32 -22.68
CA SER A 524 -70.53 5.95 -23.51
C SER A 524 -71.37 4.92 -24.28
N THR A 525 -70.75 3.90 -24.86
CA THR A 525 -71.44 2.79 -25.56
C THR A 525 -72.24 1.93 -24.58
N ILE A 526 -71.67 1.60 -23.41
CA ILE A 526 -72.37 0.81 -22.39
C ILE A 526 -73.63 1.56 -21.90
N ASN A 527 -73.50 2.86 -21.64
CA ASN A 527 -74.61 3.71 -21.20
C ASN A 527 -75.66 3.96 -22.30
N ASN A 528 -75.23 4.11 -23.56
CA ASN A 528 -76.12 4.19 -24.73
C ASN A 528 -77.00 2.94 -24.86
N VAL A 529 -76.40 1.74 -24.82
CA VAL A 529 -77.14 0.46 -24.87
C VAL A 529 -78.03 0.29 -23.63
N ARG A 530 -77.54 0.66 -22.43
CA ARG A 530 -78.32 0.63 -21.19
C ARG A 530 -79.59 1.47 -21.29
N ASN A 531 -79.49 2.70 -21.78
CA ASN A 531 -80.62 3.62 -21.89
C ASN A 531 -81.71 3.05 -22.82
N TYR A 532 -81.33 2.45 -23.95
CA TYR A 532 -82.25 1.75 -24.83
C TYR A 532 -82.93 0.56 -24.15
N MET A 533 -82.17 -0.28 -23.42
CA MET A 533 -82.73 -1.43 -22.68
C MET A 533 -83.72 -1.00 -21.59
N VAL A 534 -83.51 0.16 -20.96
CA VAL A 534 -84.47 0.77 -20.03
C VAL A 534 -85.72 1.26 -20.76
N GLN A 535 -85.58 1.96 -21.89
CA GLN A 535 -86.70 2.44 -22.71
C GLN A 535 -87.60 1.30 -23.21
N GLN A 536 -86.99 0.21 -23.70
CA GLN A 536 -87.71 -1.00 -24.14
C GLN A 536 -88.31 -1.82 -22.99
N GLY A 537 -87.94 -1.52 -21.74
CA GLY A 537 -88.50 -2.18 -20.54
C GLY A 537 -87.85 -3.51 -20.15
N TYR A 538 -86.86 -4.01 -20.88
CA TYR A 538 -86.18 -5.29 -20.60
C TYR A 538 -85.40 -5.34 -19.28
N LEU A 539 -85.16 -4.18 -18.64
CA LEU A 539 -84.48 -4.07 -17.35
C LEU A 539 -85.43 -3.75 -16.18
N ARG A 540 -86.75 -3.76 -16.37
CA ARG A 540 -87.72 -3.37 -15.31
C ARG A 540 -87.60 -4.25 -14.06
N GLU A 541 -87.60 -5.57 -14.23
CA GLU A 541 -87.49 -6.54 -13.13
C GLU A 541 -86.19 -6.34 -12.32
N GLU A 542 -85.05 -6.09 -12.97
CA GLU A 542 -83.78 -5.83 -12.27
C GLU A 542 -83.72 -4.46 -11.59
N ILE A 543 -84.41 -3.45 -12.13
CA ILE A 543 -84.53 -2.14 -11.48
C ILE A 543 -85.42 -2.27 -10.24
N GLU A 544 -86.51 -3.03 -10.34
CA GLU A 544 -87.39 -3.35 -9.20
C GLU A 544 -86.68 -4.19 -8.14
N ASP A 545 -85.88 -5.18 -8.52
CA ASP A 545 -85.16 -6.01 -7.56
C ASP A 545 -83.96 -5.27 -6.95
N ARG A 546 -83.27 -4.40 -7.69
CA ARG A 546 -82.24 -3.51 -7.12
C ARG A 546 -82.86 -2.45 -6.20
N THR A 547 -84.02 -1.89 -6.52
CA THR A 547 -84.71 -0.96 -5.60
C THR A 547 -85.23 -1.68 -4.37
N LYS A 548 -85.77 -2.90 -4.47
CA LYS A 548 -86.11 -3.76 -3.32
C LYS A 548 -84.87 -4.11 -2.48
N LEU A 549 -83.70 -4.34 -3.09
CA LEU A 549 -82.44 -4.59 -2.38
C LEU A 549 -81.93 -3.34 -1.66
N ASN A 550 -81.96 -2.17 -2.32
CA ASN A 550 -81.58 -0.91 -1.70
C ASN A 550 -82.52 -0.54 -0.54
N LEU A 551 -83.84 -0.66 -0.73
CA LEU A 551 -84.82 -0.47 0.34
C LEU A 551 -84.61 -1.45 1.51
N LYS A 552 -84.19 -2.70 1.24
CA LYS A 552 -83.79 -3.68 2.27
C LYS A 552 -82.47 -3.33 2.97
N ALA A 553 -81.55 -2.62 2.31
CA ALA A 553 -80.32 -2.13 2.92
C ALA A 553 -80.61 -0.90 3.80
N GLU A 554 -81.34 0.09 3.26
CA GLU A 554 -81.76 1.31 3.97
C GLU A 554 -82.61 0.98 5.20
N THR A 555 -83.59 0.06 5.09
CA THR A 555 -84.38 -0.37 6.26
C THR A 555 -83.56 -1.13 7.31
N LYS A 556 -82.45 -1.78 6.91
CA LYS A 556 -81.52 -2.42 7.85
C LYS A 556 -80.67 -1.38 8.57
N GLU A 557 -80.15 -0.39 7.86
CA GLU A 557 -79.43 0.75 8.46
C GLU A 557 -80.34 1.57 9.39
N CYS A 558 -81.62 1.77 9.05
CA CYS A 558 -82.59 2.42 9.95
C CYS A 558 -82.94 1.58 11.20
N LEU A 559 -82.90 0.24 11.11
CA LEU A 559 -83.10 -0.65 12.25
C LEU A 559 -81.92 -0.62 13.22
N ASP A 560 -80.70 -0.51 12.72
CA ASP A 560 -79.48 -0.42 13.54
C ASP A 560 -79.35 0.95 14.26
N VAL A 561 -80.07 2.00 13.81
CA VAL A 561 -80.09 3.34 14.43
C VAL A 561 -81.16 3.48 15.54
N ALA A 562 -82.12 2.57 15.63
CA ALA A 562 -83.27 2.68 16.55
C ALA A 562 -82.99 2.25 18.03
N CYS A 563 -81.75 1.92 18.38
CA CYS A 563 -81.36 1.35 19.68
C CYS A 563 -80.37 2.21 20.49
N CYS A 564 -80.51 3.55 20.45
CA CYS A 564 -79.70 4.48 21.26
C CYS A 564 -80.52 5.65 21.84
N ASP A 565 -81.04 5.48 23.07
CA ASP A 565 -81.45 6.61 23.93
C ASP A 565 -80.23 7.21 24.66
N PRO A 566 -80.11 8.54 24.83
CA PRO A 566 -78.93 9.18 25.42
C PRO A 566 -79.07 9.50 26.92
N CYS A 567 -78.09 9.13 27.74
CA CYS A 567 -77.92 9.68 29.10
C CYS A 567 -76.44 9.74 29.57
N THR A 568 -75.91 10.97 29.62
CA THR A 568 -74.90 11.52 30.58
C THR A 568 -73.52 10.88 30.77
N ASP A 569 -72.48 11.69 30.50
CA ASP A 569 -71.08 11.58 30.93
C ASP A 569 -70.90 11.87 32.47
N PRO A 570 -69.68 11.97 33.08
CA PRO A 570 -68.30 11.77 32.57
C PRO A 570 -67.43 10.85 33.52
N PRO A 571 -66.16 11.15 33.90
CA PRO A 571 -64.89 10.63 33.31
C PRO A 571 -63.99 9.95 34.40
N PRO A 572 -62.64 9.97 34.41
CA PRO A 572 -61.57 9.93 33.37
C PRO A 572 -60.52 8.79 33.60
N ALA A 573 -59.48 8.79 32.74
CA ALA A 573 -58.04 8.58 33.09
C ALA A 573 -57.33 7.20 32.98
N GLN A 574 -56.18 7.28 32.29
CA GLN A 574 -54.87 6.62 32.53
C GLN A 574 -54.55 5.20 32.02
N GLN A 575 -53.51 5.15 31.16
CA GLN A 575 -52.33 4.24 31.14
C GLN A 575 -52.58 2.72 30.95
N GLU A 576 -51.77 1.93 30.25
CA GLU A 576 -50.50 2.15 29.52
C GLU A 576 -50.25 0.96 28.55
N MET A 577 -49.26 1.10 27.66
CA MET A 577 -48.34 0.04 27.14
C MET A 577 -48.82 -1.40 26.88
N GLY A 578 -48.55 -1.92 25.67
CA GLY A 578 -48.48 -3.38 25.46
C GLY A 578 -48.43 -3.84 23.99
N ASP A 579 -47.24 -4.12 23.46
CA ASP A 579 -47.05 -4.88 22.22
C ASP A 579 -47.69 -6.29 22.33
N TYR A 580 -48.29 -6.80 21.24
CA TYR A 580 -48.18 -8.22 20.87
C TYR A 580 -48.62 -8.49 19.42
N ARG A 581 -47.81 -9.23 18.65
CA ARG A 581 -48.21 -9.87 17.38
C ARG A 581 -48.68 -11.30 17.63
N PRO A 582 -49.61 -11.81 16.81
CA PRO A 582 -49.38 -13.11 16.14
C PRO A 582 -49.72 -13.03 14.63
N PHE A 583 -48.88 -13.49 13.71
CA PHE A 583 -48.58 -14.90 13.36
C PHE A 583 -49.79 -15.74 12.90
N GLY A 584 -49.81 -16.08 11.60
CA GLY A 584 -50.11 -17.45 11.19
C GLY A 584 -51.05 -17.70 9.99
N MET A 585 -50.46 -18.28 8.94
CA MET A 585 -51.05 -19.16 7.90
C MET A 585 -51.53 -18.53 6.59
N LYS A 586 -51.35 -19.14 5.40
CA LYS A 586 -50.38 -20.08 4.79
C LYS A 586 -50.95 -20.51 3.43
N LYS A 587 -50.08 -20.67 2.42
CA LYS A 587 -50.30 -21.25 1.07
C LYS A 587 -48.94 -21.70 0.49
N PHE A 588 -48.74 -22.77 -0.30
CA PHE A 588 -49.62 -23.78 -0.95
C PHE A 588 -50.55 -23.26 -2.06
N GLU A 589 -50.48 -23.70 -3.33
CA GLU A 589 -49.63 -24.71 -4.01
C GLU A 589 -49.27 -24.27 -5.46
N ASP A 590 -48.30 -24.80 -6.22
CA ASP A 590 -46.88 -25.21 -6.01
C ASP A 590 -46.22 -25.48 -7.41
N ASP A 591 -44.95 -25.93 -7.46
CA ASP A 591 -44.17 -26.53 -8.59
C ASP A 591 -43.92 -25.81 -9.94
N CYS A 592 -42.62 -25.59 -10.24
CA CYS A 592 -41.98 -26.09 -11.46
C CYS A 592 -40.45 -26.16 -11.33
N ILE A 593 -39.88 -27.36 -11.48
CA ILE A 593 -38.46 -27.66 -11.27
C ILE A 593 -37.68 -27.57 -12.59
N SER A 594 -36.49 -26.94 -12.57
CA SER A 594 -35.49 -27.13 -13.62
C SER A 594 -34.11 -27.40 -13.03
N VAL A 595 -33.71 -28.69 -13.01
CA VAL A 595 -32.36 -29.10 -12.61
C VAL A 595 -31.43 -29.02 -13.82
N GLN A 596 -30.40 -28.16 -13.76
CA GLN A 596 -29.21 -28.27 -14.58
C GLN A 596 -27.97 -28.01 -13.72
N ASN A 597 -27.30 -29.11 -13.31
CA ASN A 597 -25.86 -29.19 -13.09
C ASN A 597 -25.51 -30.61 -12.64
N VAL A 598 -24.94 -31.40 -13.57
CA VAL A 598 -24.25 -32.66 -13.26
C VAL A 598 -22.83 -32.52 -13.81
N PRO A 599 -21.79 -32.51 -12.96
CA PRO A 599 -20.43 -32.65 -13.42
C PRO A 599 -20.12 -34.14 -13.68
N GLN A 600 -19.57 -34.46 -14.85
CA GLN A 600 -18.94 -35.76 -15.10
C GLN A 600 -17.43 -35.57 -15.22
N HIS A 601 -16.69 -36.27 -14.36
CA HIS A 601 -15.26 -36.53 -14.47
C HIS A 601 -15.04 -38.03 -14.75
N PHE A 602 -13.89 -38.36 -15.37
CA PHE A 602 -13.41 -39.70 -15.80
C PHE A 602 -14.13 -40.27 -17.04
N ASN A 603 -13.45 -40.54 -18.15
CA ASN A 603 -12.02 -40.87 -18.36
C ASN A 603 -11.27 -39.91 -19.31
#